data_AF-A0A2M9ITE4-F1
#
_entry.id   AF-A0A2M9ITE4-F1
#
_cell.length_a   1.000
_cell.length_b   1.000
_cell.length_c   1.000
_cell.angle_alpha   90.00
_cell.angle_beta   90.00
_cell.angle_gamma   90.00
#
_symmetry.space_group_name_H-M   'P 1'
#
loop_
_entity.id
_entity.type
_entity.pdbx_description
1 polymer ?
#
loop_
_entity_poly.entity_id
_entity_poly.type
_entity_poly.pdbx_seq_one_letter_code
_entity_poly.pdbx_strand_id
1 'polypeptide(L)'
;MLFDRKFDSPEDVYFGSPFIASVQHKLVDALEAAEPAKNWAAWRDAAEHPEKVERIRSHLAGLGEWWTVASVIKREAYVRDLLAPLRVDDELLGELIR
;
A
#
# COMPACT_ATOMS: atom_id res chain seq x y z
N MET A 1 -11.69 -7.04 -7.01
CA MET A 1 -12.17 -5.72 -7.47
C MET A 1 -11.03 -4.99 -8.20
N LEU A 2 -11.27 -3.84 -8.84
CA LEU A 2 -10.24 -3.06 -9.58
C LEU A 2 -8.97 -2.77 -8.74
N PHE A 3 -9.12 -2.66 -7.41
CA PHE A 3 -8.02 -2.40 -6.48
C PHE A 3 -7.20 -3.62 -6.09
N ASP A 4 -7.75 -4.83 -6.25
CA ASP A 4 -7.08 -6.05 -5.79
C ASP A 4 -6.09 -6.58 -6.83
N ARG A 5 -6.23 -6.19 -8.10
CA ARG A 5 -5.42 -6.72 -9.20
C ARG A 5 -3.93 -6.47 -9.06
N LYS A 6 -3.52 -5.39 -8.40
CA LYS A 6 -2.09 -5.17 -8.14
C LYS A 6 -1.50 -6.17 -7.13
N PHE A 7 -2.32 -6.82 -6.32
CA PHE A 7 -1.87 -7.83 -5.36
C PHE A 7 -1.85 -9.24 -5.97
N ASP A 8 -2.28 -9.42 -7.22
CA ASP A 8 -2.39 -10.73 -7.88
C ASP A 8 -1.03 -11.25 -8.40
N SER A 9 -0.10 -10.36 -8.76
CA SER A 9 1.28 -10.73 -9.09
C SER A 9 2.26 -9.58 -8.81
N PRO A 10 3.37 -9.80 -8.07
CA PRO A 10 4.45 -8.83 -7.91
C PRO A 10 5.17 -8.47 -9.22
N GLU A 11 4.97 -9.26 -10.27
CA GLU A 11 5.56 -9.04 -11.61
C GLU A 11 4.78 -8.00 -12.44
N ASP A 12 3.65 -7.50 -11.93
CA ASP A 12 2.90 -6.45 -12.59
C ASP A 12 3.73 -5.14 -12.62
N VAL A 13 3.90 -4.57 -13.81
CA VAL A 13 4.68 -3.35 -14.06
C VAL A 13 4.17 -2.14 -13.26
N TYR A 14 2.93 -2.22 -12.77
CA TYR A 14 2.28 -1.19 -11.98
C TYR A 14 2.42 -1.39 -10.46
N PHE A 15 3.04 -2.48 -10.00
CA PHE A 15 3.23 -2.78 -8.58
C PHE A 15 4.17 -1.77 -7.90
N GLY A 16 3.68 -1.07 -6.89
CA GLY A 16 4.42 0.01 -6.22
C GLY A 16 4.57 1.28 -7.05
N SER A 17 3.76 1.47 -8.10
CA SER A 17 3.76 2.70 -8.90
C SER A 17 3.14 3.88 -8.13
N PRO A 18 3.88 5.00 -7.92
CA PRO A 18 3.35 6.18 -7.24
C PRO A 18 2.14 6.80 -7.96
N PHE A 19 2.12 6.70 -9.30
CA PHE A 19 1.02 7.23 -10.10
C PHE A 19 -0.26 6.44 -9.85
N ILE A 20 -0.18 5.11 -9.85
CA ILE A 20 -1.32 4.23 -9.58
C ILE A 20 -1.79 4.40 -8.14
N ALA A 21 -0.86 4.47 -7.18
CA ALA A 21 -1.18 4.75 -5.78
C ALA A 21 -1.98 6.05 -5.61
N SER A 22 -1.54 7.13 -6.26
CA SER A 22 -2.26 8.42 -6.28
C SER A 22 -3.66 8.29 -6.89
N VAL A 23 -3.82 7.58 -8.02
CA VAL A 23 -5.13 7.35 -8.63
C VAL A 23 -6.05 6.56 -7.69
N GLN A 24 -5.52 5.52 -7.04
CA GLN A 24 -6.29 4.70 -6.10
C GLN A 24 -6.76 5.51 -4.90
N HIS A 25 -5.90 6.34 -4.31
CA HIS A 25 -6.29 7.23 -3.24
C HIS A 25 -7.40 8.19 -3.67
N LYS A 26 -7.24 8.89 -4.80
CA LYS A 26 -8.26 9.82 -5.31
C LYS A 26 -9.60 9.15 -5.57
N LEU A 27 -9.59 7.90 -6.06
CA LEU A 27 -10.81 7.15 -6.32
C LEU A 27 -11.53 6.81 -5.01
N VAL A 28 -10.80 6.39 -3.97
CA VAL A 28 -11.40 6.09 -2.67
C VAL A 28 -11.85 7.37 -1.96
N ASP A 29 -11.10 8.47 -2.05
CA ASP A 29 -11.53 9.78 -1.52
C ASP A 29 -12.85 10.24 -2.18
N ALA A 30 -13.01 10.01 -3.49
CA ALA A 30 -14.26 10.31 -4.20
C ALA A 30 -15.43 9.40 -3.77
N LEU A 31 -15.16 8.11 -3.51
CA LEU A 31 -16.16 7.17 -2.98
C LEU A 31 -16.60 7.54 -1.57
N GLU A 32 -15.66 7.93 -0.71
CA GLU A 32 -15.94 8.40 0.65
C GLU A 32 -16.83 9.64 0.65
N ALA A 33 -16.57 10.59 -0.25
CA ALA A 33 -17.41 11.76 -0.42
C ALA A 33 -18.82 11.44 -0.97
N ALA A 34 -18.93 10.45 -1.88
CA ALA A 34 -20.19 10.05 -2.48
C ALA A 34 -21.06 9.17 -1.57
N GLU A 35 -20.43 8.40 -0.67
CA GLU A 35 -21.09 7.40 0.17
C GLU A 35 -20.70 7.54 1.65
N PRO A 36 -21.02 8.67 2.33
CA PRO A 36 -20.55 8.96 3.69
C PRO A 36 -21.09 8.02 4.76
N ALA A 37 -22.18 7.29 4.46
CA ALA A 37 -22.73 6.26 5.36
C ALA A 37 -21.88 4.98 5.39
N LYS A 38 -20.98 4.77 4.42
CA LYS A 38 -20.06 3.64 4.42
C LYS A 38 -18.76 4.05 5.11
N ASN A 39 -18.27 3.18 5.99
CA ASN A 39 -17.04 3.42 6.74
C ASN A 39 -15.79 3.13 5.88
N TRP A 40 -15.60 3.92 4.82
CA TRP A 40 -14.44 3.82 3.92
C TRP A 40 -13.13 4.06 4.66
N ALA A 41 -13.12 4.93 5.66
CA ALA A 41 -11.96 5.18 6.51
C ALA A 41 -11.47 3.91 7.23
N ALA A 42 -12.37 3.14 7.85
CA ALA A 42 -12.01 1.88 8.48
C ALA A 42 -11.62 0.81 7.45
N TRP A 43 -12.29 0.75 6.30
CA TRP A 43 -11.86 -0.16 5.22
C TRP A 43 -10.45 0.15 4.72
N ARG A 44 -10.02 1.42 4.76
CA ARG A 44 -8.66 1.81 4.38
C ARG A 44 -7.61 1.49 5.42
N ASP A 45 -7.97 1.13 6.64
CA ASP A 45 -6.98 0.76 7.66
C ASP A 45 -6.23 -0.49 7.21
N ALA A 46 -4.92 -0.40 7.00
CA ALA A 46 -4.11 -1.54 6.57
C ALA A 46 -4.07 -2.68 7.60
N ALA A 47 -4.24 -2.36 8.90
CA ALA A 47 -4.25 -3.36 9.97
C ALA A 47 -5.43 -4.35 9.82
N GLU A 48 -6.52 -3.90 9.20
CA GLU A 48 -7.71 -4.73 8.93
C GLU A 48 -7.53 -5.66 7.71
N HIS A 49 -6.38 -5.65 7.03
CA HIS A 49 -6.06 -6.51 5.86
C HIS A 49 -4.71 -7.24 6.03
N PRO A 50 -4.58 -8.13 7.03
CA PRO A 50 -3.31 -8.79 7.35
C PRO A 50 -2.73 -9.60 6.18
N GLU A 51 -3.57 -10.15 5.30
CA GLU A 51 -3.14 -10.91 4.14
C GLU A 51 -2.44 -10.04 3.08
N LYS A 52 -2.83 -8.76 2.95
CA LYS A 52 -2.20 -7.80 2.04
C LYS A 52 -0.87 -7.32 2.60
N VAL A 53 -0.84 -7.07 3.91
CA VAL A 53 0.39 -6.72 4.64
C VAL A 53 1.43 -7.82 4.48
N GLU A 54 1.04 -9.09 4.62
CA GLU A 54 1.98 -10.20 4.52
C GLU A 54 2.53 -10.41 3.10
N ARG A 55 1.70 -10.18 2.07
CA ARG A 55 2.17 -10.16 0.67
C ARG A 55 3.23 -9.08 0.45
N ILE A 56 3.02 -7.89 1.02
CA ILE A 56 4.01 -6.81 0.92
C ILE A 56 5.28 -7.17 1.69
N ARG A 57 5.16 -7.73 2.91
CA ARG A 57 6.32 -8.20 3.68
C ARG A 57 7.17 -9.18 2.87
N SER A 58 6.52 -10.15 2.24
CA SER A 58 7.17 -11.14 1.36
C SER A 58 7.85 -10.48 0.15
N HIS A 59 7.21 -9.49 -0.48
CA HIS A 59 7.79 -8.72 -1.58
C HIS A 59 9.02 -7.92 -1.14
N LEU A 60 8.94 -7.20 -0.02
CA LEU A 60 10.02 -6.38 0.51
C LEU A 60 11.27 -7.21 0.81
N ALA A 61 11.09 -8.43 1.32
CA ALA A 61 12.18 -9.37 1.56
C ALA A 61 12.93 -9.78 0.27
N GLY A 62 12.29 -9.68 -0.89
CA GLY A 62 12.86 -10.01 -2.21
C GLY A 62 13.60 -8.85 -2.90
N LEU A 63 13.57 -7.62 -2.39
CA LEU A 63 14.07 -6.43 -3.09
C LEU A 63 15.59 -6.25 -3.06
N GLY A 64 16.31 -7.06 -2.28
CA GLY A 64 17.77 -7.13 -2.28
C GLY A 64 18.46 -5.78 -1.99
N GLU A 65 19.53 -5.50 -2.73
CA GLU A 65 20.46 -4.40 -2.45
C GLU A 65 19.78 -3.02 -2.47
N TRP A 66 18.86 -2.78 -3.42
CA TRP A 66 18.15 -1.50 -3.51
C TRP A 66 17.45 -1.14 -2.20
N TRP A 67 16.77 -2.11 -1.59
CA TRP A 67 16.08 -1.91 -0.32
C TRP A 67 17.07 -1.54 0.77
N THR A 68 18.17 -2.29 0.89
CA THR A 68 19.19 -2.08 1.91
C THR A 68 19.85 -0.69 1.81
N VAL A 69 20.11 -0.19 0.60
CA VAL A 69 20.76 1.12 0.40
C VAL A 69 19.79 2.31 0.32
N ALA A 70 18.50 2.05 0.14
CA ALA A 70 17.48 3.09 0.13
C ALA A 70 17.39 3.80 1.48
N SER A 71 17.25 5.13 1.47
CA SER A 71 16.98 5.90 2.68
C SER A 71 15.61 5.53 3.26
N VAL A 72 15.45 5.73 4.58
CA VAL A 72 14.18 5.53 5.29
C VAL A 72 13.03 6.22 4.57
N ILE A 73 13.21 7.48 4.16
CA ILE A 73 12.19 8.25 3.43
C ILE A 73 11.76 7.55 2.12
N LYS A 74 12.70 6.97 1.37
CA LYS A 74 12.39 6.25 0.13
C LYS A 74 11.67 4.94 0.40
N ARG A 75 12.08 4.20 1.44
CA ARG A 75 11.41 2.96 1.85
C ARG A 75 9.97 3.23 2.29
N GLU A 76 9.77 4.25 3.10
CA GLU A 76 8.44 4.65 3.54
C GLU A 76 7.53 5.04 2.37
N ALA A 77 8.01 5.88 1.46
CA ALA A 77 7.25 6.27 0.28
C ALA A 77 6.86 5.04 -0.54
N TYR A 78 7.81 4.14 -0.77
CA TYR A 78 7.56 2.91 -1.53
C TYR A 78 6.54 1.99 -0.85
N VAL A 79 6.61 1.80 0.48
CA VAL A 79 5.62 1.00 1.22
C VAL A 79 4.23 1.62 1.16
N ARG A 80 4.12 2.95 1.27
CA ARG A 80 2.84 3.65 1.13
C ARG A 80 2.25 3.46 -0.28
N ASP A 81 3.07 3.53 -1.32
CA ASP A 81 2.63 3.29 -2.70
C ASP A 81 2.18 1.84 -2.91
N LEU A 82 2.89 0.88 -2.33
CA LEU A 82 2.51 -0.53 -2.34
C LEU A 82 1.16 -0.78 -1.65
N LEU A 83 0.94 -0.16 -0.49
CA LEU A 83 -0.28 -0.36 0.31
C LEU A 83 -1.51 0.35 -0.23
N ALA A 84 -1.36 1.34 -1.11
CA ALA A 84 -2.50 2.10 -1.64
C ALA A 84 -3.65 1.18 -2.13
N PRO A 85 -4.93 1.53 -1.93
CA PRO A 85 -5.42 2.72 -1.25
C PRO A 85 -5.43 2.63 0.29
N LEU A 86 -4.92 1.54 0.87
CA LEU A 86 -4.84 1.35 2.32
C LEU A 86 -3.89 2.37 2.94
N ARG A 87 -4.15 2.73 4.19
CA ARG A 87 -3.39 3.63 5.03
C ARG A 87 -2.73 2.80 6.12
N VAL A 88 -1.42 2.95 6.19
CA VAL A 88 -0.58 2.32 7.22
C VAL A 88 -0.33 3.33 8.32
N ASP A 89 -0.43 2.88 9.58
CA ASP A 89 -0.01 3.68 10.72
C ASP A 89 1.52 3.67 10.88
N ASP A 90 2.03 4.48 11.80
CA ASP A 90 3.48 4.63 11.99
C ASP A 90 4.12 3.37 12.60
N GLU A 91 3.37 2.58 13.37
CA GLU A 91 3.85 1.35 14.00
C GLU A 91 4.09 0.27 12.94
N LEU A 92 3.06 -0.06 12.16
CA LEU A 92 3.14 -1.03 11.08
C LEU A 92 4.10 -0.58 9.98
N LEU A 93 4.14 0.73 9.66
CA LEU A 93 5.11 1.25 8.70
C LEU A 93 6.54 1.03 9.20
N GLY A 94 6.80 1.32 10.48
CA GLY A 94 8.07 1.08 11.13
C GLY A 94 8.49 -0.39 11.10
N GLU A 95 7.55 -1.32 11.25
CA GLU A 95 7.82 -2.75 11.11
C GLU A 95 8.19 -3.14 9.68
N LEU A 96 7.53 -2.57 8.68
CA LEU A 96 7.72 -2.94 7.27
C LEU A 96 9.03 -2.40 6.67
N ILE A 97 9.55 -1.27 7.18
CA ILE A 97 10.76 -0.63 6.63
C ILE A 97 12.07 -0.99 7.35
N ARG A 98 11.99 -1.73 8.46
CA ARG A 98 13.15 -2.25 9.21
C ARG A 98 13.89 -3.31 8.41
#